data_AF-A0A820I0Z3-F1
#
_entry.id   AF-A0A820I0Z3-F1
#
_cell.length_a   1.000
_cell.length_b   1.000
_cell.length_c   1.000
_cell.angle_alpha   90.00
_cell.angle_beta   90.00
_cell.angle_gamma   90.00
#
_symmetry.space_group_name_H-M   'P 1'
#
loop_
_entity.id
_entity.type
_entity.pdbx_description
1 polymer ?
#
loop_
_entity_poly.entity_id
_entity_poly.type
_entity_poly.pdbx_seq_one_letter_code
_entity_poly.pdbx_strand_id
1 'polypeptide(L)'
;TSTIHGLKVIRSYHAENICSKEFHYHLGNTTRVKYMIVTLSRWSAMRFDWITLIFIALVTVFAIIIRTSQHQFSVVEIALTLTYSLNLMSLFQWTIRQSVGVETQMTSVERILEYCSLDQEPPNQLTSKYRLPTNWPSQGRIIFENVSMSHSKELHSPLALH
;
A
#
# COMPACT_ATOMS: atom_id res chain seq x y z
N THR A 1 -8.68 -6.85 -16.20
CA THR A 1 -8.93 -6.09 -17.46
C THR A 1 -8.79 -6.97 -18.70
N SER A 2 -7.83 -7.90 -18.72
CA SER A 2 -7.63 -8.84 -19.84
C SER A 2 -8.85 -9.71 -20.15
N THR A 3 -9.58 -10.19 -19.14
CA THR A 3 -10.81 -11.00 -19.34
C THR A 3 -11.92 -10.22 -20.06
N ILE A 4 -12.05 -8.91 -19.79
CA ILE A 4 -13.07 -8.06 -20.42
C ILE A 4 -12.73 -7.84 -21.90
N HIS A 5 -11.46 -7.53 -22.21
CA HIS A 5 -11.00 -7.34 -23.59
C HIS A 5 -10.99 -8.66 -24.39
N GLY A 6 -10.67 -9.79 -23.73
CA GLY A 6 -10.62 -11.12 -24.34
C GLY A 6 -11.94 -11.89 -24.32
N LEU A 7 -13.06 -11.30 -23.90
CA LEU A 7 -14.31 -12.03 -23.62
C LEU A 7 -14.83 -12.83 -24.82
N LYS A 8 -14.73 -12.27 -26.04
CA LYS A 8 -15.15 -12.95 -27.27
C LYS A 8 -14.33 -14.23 -27.52
N VAL A 9 -13.02 -14.17 -27.30
CA VAL A 9 -12.10 -15.29 -27.46
C VAL A 9 -12.38 -16.36 -26.40
N ILE A 10 -12.56 -15.96 -25.14
CA ILE A 10 -12.85 -16.90 -24.06
C ILE A 10 -14.14 -17.69 -24.35
N ARG A 11 -15.18 -17.02 -24.85
CA ARG A 11 -16.45 -17.68 -25.24
C ARG A 11 -16.32 -18.55 -26.47
N SER A 12 -15.59 -18.12 -27.51
CA SER A 12 -15.41 -18.95 -28.71
C SER A 12 -14.68 -20.26 -28.38
N TYR A 13 -13.73 -20.22 -27.44
CA TYR A 13 -12.99 -21.40 -26.97
C TYR A 13 -13.66 -22.13 -25.80
N HIS A 14 -14.84 -21.70 -25.34
CA HIS A 14 -15.55 -22.28 -24.17
C HIS A 14 -14.65 -22.40 -22.92
N ALA A 15 -13.75 -21.42 -22.75
CA ALA A 15 -12.71 -21.41 -21.72
C ALA A 15 -13.13 -20.66 -20.44
N GLU A 16 -14.42 -20.35 -20.26
CA GLU A 16 -14.92 -19.58 -19.12
C GLU A 16 -14.59 -20.25 -17.78
N ASN A 17 -14.70 -21.58 -17.74
CA ASN A 17 -14.48 -22.33 -16.51
C ASN A 17 -13.00 -22.29 -16.08
N ILE A 18 -12.07 -22.27 -17.04
CA ILE A 18 -10.63 -22.14 -16.78
C ILE A 18 -10.34 -20.75 -16.21
N CYS A 19 -10.83 -19.69 -16.86
CA CYS A 19 -10.67 -18.32 -16.35
C CYS A 19 -11.32 -18.12 -14.98
N SER A 20 -12.49 -18.72 -14.74
CA SER A 20 -13.18 -18.67 -13.46
C SER A 20 -12.36 -19.35 -12.35
N LYS A 21 -11.82 -20.54 -12.63
CA LYS A 21 -10.97 -21.26 -11.68
C LYS A 21 -9.71 -20.47 -11.31
N GLU A 22 -9.06 -19.85 -12.29
CA GLU A 22 -7.88 -18.99 -12.06
C GLU A 22 -8.24 -17.76 -11.23
N PHE A 23 -9.37 -17.12 -11.53
CA PHE A 23 -9.87 -15.99 -10.74
C PHE A 23 -10.13 -16.41 -9.29
N HIS A 24 -10.80 -17.54 -9.07
CA HIS A 24 -11.05 -18.07 -7.72
C HIS A 24 -9.76 -18.42 -6.99
N TYR A 25 -8.74 -18.92 -7.68
CA TYR A 25 -7.43 -19.18 -7.09
C TYR A 25 -6.78 -17.89 -6.58
N HIS A 26 -6.68 -16.86 -7.41
CA HIS A 26 -6.13 -15.56 -7.00
C HIS A 26 -6.95 -14.90 -5.90
N LEU A 27 -8.28 -14.91 -6.03
CA LEU A 27 -9.18 -14.37 -5.01
C LEU A 27 -9.02 -15.10 -3.69
N GLY A 28 -8.88 -16.42 -3.71
CA GLY A 28 -8.60 -17.24 -2.54
C GLY A 28 -7.31 -16.83 -1.85
N ASN A 29 -6.22 -16.62 -2.61
CA ASN A 29 -4.95 -16.15 -2.06
C ASN A 29 -5.05 -14.77 -1.42
N THR A 30 -5.69 -13.80 -2.10
CA THR A 30 -5.92 -12.47 -1.51
C THR A 30 -6.78 -12.55 -0.25
N THR A 31 -7.79 -13.41 -0.25
CA THR A 31 -8.69 -13.60 0.87
C THR A 31 -7.96 -14.21 2.07
N ARG A 32 -7.08 -15.18 1.86
CA ARG A 32 -6.22 -15.76 2.91
C ARG A 32 -5.35 -14.70 3.59
N VAL A 33 -4.71 -13.84 2.80
CA VAL A 33 -3.91 -12.73 3.35
C VAL A 33 -4.77 -11.78 4.17
N LYS A 34 -5.96 -11.41 3.67
CA LYS A 34 -6.90 -10.57 4.44
C LYS A 34 -7.33 -11.21 5.76
N TYR A 35 -7.64 -12.51 5.76
CA TYR A 35 -7.94 -13.24 6.99
C TYR A 35 -6.77 -13.22 7.97
N MET A 36 -5.54 -13.38 7.50
CA MET A 36 -4.34 -13.29 8.34
C MET A 36 -4.20 -11.91 8.99
N ILE A 37 -4.40 -10.82 8.23
CA ILE A 37 -4.35 -9.44 8.75
C ILE A 37 -5.41 -9.22 9.84
N VAL A 38 -6.65 -9.67 9.62
CA VAL A 38 -7.73 -9.56 10.61
C VAL A 38 -7.38 -10.37 11.87
N THR A 39 -6.86 -11.58 11.70
CA THR A 39 -6.47 -12.45 12.82
C THR A 39 -5.34 -11.82 13.65
N LEU A 40 -4.33 -11.26 12.98
CA LEU A 40 -3.22 -10.56 13.63
C LEU A 40 -3.71 -9.31 14.39
N SER A 41 -4.64 -8.57 13.80
CA SER A 41 -5.25 -7.40 14.44
C SER A 41 -6.00 -7.79 15.73
N ARG A 42 -6.76 -8.89 15.69
CA ARG A 42 -7.47 -9.42 16.87
C ARG A 42 -6.50 -9.95 17.93
N TRP A 43 -5.46 -10.67 17.51
CA TRP A 43 -4.42 -11.16 18.43
C TRP A 43 -3.72 -10.01 19.16
N SER A 44 -3.36 -8.96 18.43
CA SER A 44 -2.78 -7.74 19.00
C SER A 44 -3.73 -7.08 20.00
N ALA A 45 -5.02 -6.94 19.65
CA ALA A 45 -6.03 -6.40 20.57
C ALA A 45 -6.14 -7.22 21.87
N MET A 46 -6.22 -8.54 21.78
CA MET A 46 -6.24 -9.43 22.95
C MET A 46 -5.02 -9.19 23.86
N ARG A 47 -3.82 -9.03 23.28
CA ARG A 47 -2.60 -8.74 24.04
C ARG A 47 -2.67 -7.42 24.78
N PHE A 48 -3.19 -6.37 24.16
CA PHE A 48 -3.38 -5.09 24.84
C PHE A 48 -4.46 -5.17 25.93
N ASP A 49 -5.52 -5.95 25.74
CA ASP A 49 -6.53 -6.15 26.78
C ASP A 49 -5.94 -6.82 28.02
N TRP A 50 -5.06 -7.81 27.85
CA TRP A 50 -4.33 -8.42 28.97
C TRP A 50 -3.44 -7.41 29.71
N ILE A 51 -2.70 -6.57 28.99
CA ILE A 51 -1.87 -5.51 29.61
C ILE A 51 -2.75 -4.53 30.39
N THR A 52 -3.89 -4.16 29.83
CA THR A 52 -4.85 -3.25 30.46
C THR A 52 -5.42 -3.85 31.74
N LEU A 53 -5.79 -5.12 31.71
CA LEU A 53 -6.30 -5.84 32.90
C LEU A 53 -5.26 -5.87 34.02
N ILE A 54 -4.01 -6.20 33.69
CA ILE A 54 -2.90 -6.20 34.66
C ILE A 54 -2.68 -4.80 35.22
N PHE A 55 -2.69 -3.78 34.37
CA PHE A 55 -2.53 -2.38 34.79
C PHE A 55 -3.62 -1.95 35.76
N ILE A 56 -4.90 -2.21 35.46
CA ILE A 56 -6.02 -1.91 36.37
C ILE A 56 -5.83 -2.66 37.69
N ALA A 57 -5.49 -3.95 37.66
CA ALA A 57 -5.28 -4.75 38.86
C ALA A 57 -4.16 -4.19 39.75
N LEU A 58 -3.06 -3.71 39.15
CA LEU A 58 -2.00 -3.04 39.90
C LEU A 58 -2.49 -1.73 40.51
N VAL A 59 -3.17 -0.88 39.74
CA VAL A 59 -3.67 0.41 40.23
C VAL A 59 -4.70 0.22 41.35
N THR A 60 -5.58 -0.77 41.27
CA THR A 60 -6.56 -1.06 42.34
C THR A 60 -5.88 -1.56 43.61
N VAL A 61 -4.88 -2.45 43.50
CA VAL A 61 -4.09 -2.91 44.65
C VAL A 61 -3.33 -1.75 45.30
N PHE A 62 -2.64 -0.92 44.50
CA PHE A 62 -1.94 0.27 45.01
C PHE A 62 -2.90 1.26 45.69
N ALA A 63 -4.06 1.50 45.08
CA ALA A 63 -5.08 2.37 45.63
C ALA A 63 -5.55 1.90 47.01
N ILE A 64 -5.79 0.59 47.19
CA ILE A 64 -6.20 -0.01 48.48
C ILE A 64 -5.09 0.14 49.52
N ILE A 65 -3.84 -0.16 49.17
CA ILE A 65 -2.69 -0.06 50.08
C ILE A 65 -2.51 1.39 50.56
N ILE A 66 -2.46 2.35 49.64
CA ILE A 66 -2.26 3.76 49.98
C ILE A 66 -3.43 4.30 50.82
N ARG A 67 -4.67 3.89 50.50
CA ARG A 67 -5.85 4.24 51.30
C ARG A 67 -5.74 3.76 52.74
N THR A 68 -5.21 2.56 52.93
CA THR A 68 -5.05 1.96 54.26
C THR A 68 -3.91 2.60 55.05
N SER A 69 -2.82 3.03 54.38
CA SER A 69 -1.63 3.55 55.06
C SER A 69 -1.59 5.07 55.28
N GLN A 70 -2.19 5.87 54.39
CA GLN A 70 -1.96 7.32 54.37
C GLN A 70 -3.27 8.15 54.41
N HIS A 71 -4.44 7.57 54.13
CA HIS A 71 -5.74 8.28 54.02
C HIS A 71 -5.76 9.52 53.11
N GLN A 72 -4.71 9.82 52.35
CA GLN A 72 -4.52 11.10 51.66
C GLN A 72 -5.31 11.24 50.35
N PHE A 73 -5.61 10.15 49.64
CA PHE A 73 -6.26 10.23 48.33
C PHE A 73 -7.78 10.07 48.40
N SER A 74 -8.52 10.88 47.65
CA SER A 74 -9.97 10.73 47.49
C SER A 74 -10.31 9.57 46.54
N VAL A 75 -11.46 8.91 46.75
CA VAL A 75 -11.95 7.86 45.82
C VAL A 75 -12.10 8.43 44.42
N VAL A 76 -12.48 9.70 44.34
CA VAL A 76 -12.72 10.43 43.10
C VAL A 76 -11.44 10.59 42.28
N GLU A 77 -10.31 10.90 42.92
CA GLU A 77 -9.00 11.07 42.24
C GLU A 77 -8.48 9.74 41.67
N ILE A 78 -8.66 8.65 42.43
CA ILE A 78 -8.29 7.30 42.01
C ILE A 78 -9.15 6.87 40.81
N ALA A 79 -10.47 7.10 40.87
CA ALA A 79 -11.39 6.78 39.80
C ALA A 79 -11.13 7.62 38.53
N LEU A 80 -10.81 8.90 38.67
CA LEU A 80 -10.41 9.77 37.56
C LEU A 80 -9.13 9.25 36.88
N THR A 81 -8.10 8.93 37.67
CA THR A 81 -6.82 8.42 37.16
C THR A 81 -6.98 7.10 36.40
N LEU A 82 -7.80 6.18 36.94
CA LEU A 82 -8.15 4.93 36.28
C LEU A 82 -8.87 5.18 34.94
N THR A 83 -9.88 6.05 34.94
CA THR A 83 -10.67 6.36 33.74
C THR A 83 -9.80 6.98 32.64
N TYR A 84 -8.92 7.91 33.00
CA TYR A 84 -7.99 8.52 32.04
C TYR A 84 -6.98 7.52 31.50
N SER A 85 -6.45 6.63 32.35
CA SER A 85 -5.50 5.60 31.92
C SER A 85 -6.14 4.60 30.94
N LEU A 86 -7.39 4.19 31.18
CA LEU A 86 -8.16 3.34 30.25
C LEU A 86 -8.41 4.02 28.91
N ASN A 87 -8.76 5.31 28.95
CA ASN A 87 -8.97 6.09 27.74
C ASN A 87 -7.67 6.21 26.92
N LEU A 88 -6.55 6.51 27.58
CA LEU A 88 -5.24 6.64 26.95
C LEU A 88 -4.78 5.31 26.32
N MET A 89 -5.01 4.19 27.01
CA MET A 89 -4.70 2.86 26.47
C MET A 89 -5.51 2.55 25.21
N SER A 90 -6.80 2.90 25.21
CA SER A 90 -7.70 2.71 24.05
C SER A 90 -7.25 3.57 22.86
N LEU A 91 -6.88 4.82 23.13
CA LEU A 91 -6.35 5.74 22.12
C LEU A 91 -5.04 5.19 21.53
N PHE A 92 -4.14 4.67 22.38
CA PHE A 92 -2.87 4.10 21.95
C PHE A 92 -3.06 2.93 20.97
N GLN A 93 -3.98 2.01 21.26
CA GLN A 93 -4.31 0.92 20.33
C GLN A 93 -4.82 1.45 18.98
N TRP A 94 -5.66 2.49 18.99
CA TRP A 94 -6.16 3.12 17.77
C TRP A 94 -5.04 3.79 16.99
N THR A 95 -4.15 4.52 17.66
CA THR A 95 -2.99 5.19 17.06
C THR A 95 -2.05 4.21 16.37
N ILE A 96 -1.79 3.04 16.98
CA ILE A 96 -0.99 1.99 16.34
C ILE A 96 -1.64 1.54 15.03
N ARG A 97 -2.95 1.31 15.02
CA ARG A 97 -3.68 0.94 13.80
C ARG A 97 -3.58 2.03 12.73
N GLN A 98 -3.66 3.30 13.12
CA GLN A 98 -3.46 4.42 12.19
C GLN A 98 -2.03 4.43 11.61
N SER A 99 -1.01 4.20 12.44
CA SER A 99 0.39 4.16 12.00
C SER A 99 0.62 3.12 10.90
N VAL A 100 0.08 1.91 11.08
CA VAL A 100 0.17 0.84 10.06
C VAL A 100 -0.55 1.25 8.76
N GLY A 101 -1.69 1.94 8.88
CA GLY A 101 -2.42 2.47 7.72
C GLY A 101 -1.63 3.52 6.95
N VAL A 102 -0.91 4.40 7.65
CA VAL A 102 -0.03 5.41 7.05
C VAL A 102 1.15 4.74 6.35
N GLU A 103 1.82 3.79 7.00
CA GLU A 103 2.94 3.05 6.41
C GLU A 103 2.54 2.35 5.11
N THR A 104 1.36 1.72 5.09
CA THR A 104 0.80 1.09 3.88
C THR A 104 0.57 2.11 2.75
N GLN A 105 0.11 3.32 3.08
CA GLN A 105 -0.09 4.40 2.11
C GLN A 105 1.24 4.97 1.62
N MET A 106 2.25 5.03 2.50
CA MET A 106 3.57 5.54 2.16
C MET A 106 4.26 4.71 1.09
N THR A 107 4.04 3.39 1.04
CA THR A 107 4.51 2.54 -0.07
C THR A 107 4.00 3.02 -1.44
N SER A 108 2.80 3.61 -1.51
CA SER A 108 2.29 4.18 -2.76
C SER A 108 3.02 5.47 -3.14
N VAL A 109 3.36 6.30 -2.15
CA VAL A 109 4.13 7.53 -2.34
C VAL A 109 5.55 7.21 -2.82
N GLU A 110 6.19 6.21 -2.22
CA GLU A 110 7.52 5.73 -2.61
C GLU A 110 7.55 5.31 -4.09
N ARG A 111 6.55 4.55 -4.54
CA ARG A 111 6.41 4.18 -5.96
C ARG A 111 6.23 5.38 -6.89
N ILE A 112 5.46 6.39 -6.48
CA ILE A 112 5.28 7.60 -7.28
C ILE A 112 6.61 8.34 -7.41
N LEU A 113 7.36 8.46 -6.31
CA LEU A 113 8.69 9.09 -6.34
C LEU A 113 9.66 8.31 -7.22
N GLU A 114 9.63 6.98 -7.18
CA GLU A 114 10.39 6.13 -8.09
C GLU A 114 10.06 6.44 -9.55
N TYR A 115 8.77 6.56 -9.90
CA TYR A 115 8.36 6.93 -11.26
C TYR A 115 8.76 8.35 -11.67
N CYS A 116 8.78 9.30 -10.73
CA CYS A 116 9.26 10.66 -11.00
C CYS A 116 10.77 10.72 -11.24
N SER A 117 11.53 9.75 -10.73
CA SER A 117 13.00 9.69 -10.85
C SER A 117 13.50 8.94 -12.09
N LEU A 118 12.61 8.31 -12.86
CA LEU A 118 12.98 7.60 -14.09
C LEU A 118 13.51 8.54 -15.17
N ASP A 119 14.43 8.01 -15.99
CA ASP A 119 14.92 8.68 -17.20
C ASP A 119 13.73 9.09 -18.08
N GLN A 120 13.55 10.40 -18.25
CA GLN A 120 12.48 10.94 -19.08
C GLN A 120 12.81 10.79 -20.55
N GLU A 121 11.78 10.52 -21.35
CA GLU A 121 11.88 10.65 -22.80
C GLU A 121 12.20 12.11 -23.18
N PRO A 122 12.89 12.33 -24.31
CA PRO A 122 13.16 13.67 -24.80
C PRO A 122 11.88 14.51 -24.90
N PRO A 123 11.94 15.81 -24.60
CA PRO A 123 10.75 16.65 -24.61
C PRO A 123 10.08 16.69 -25.99
N ASN A 124 8.74 16.59 -25.99
CA ASN A 124 7.91 16.63 -27.21
C ASN A 124 8.09 17.93 -28.03
N GLN A 125 8.52 19.01 -27.39
CA GLN A 125 8.79 20.27 -28.06
C GLN A 125 10.30 20.42 -28.30
N LEU A 126 10.66 20.44 -29.58
CA LEU A 126 11.99 20.79 -30.05
C LEU A 126 12.35 22.17 -29.50
N THR A 127 13.49 22.27 -28.81
CA THR A 127 14.10 23.55 -28.39
C THR A 127 14.17 24.49 -29.60
N SER A 128 14.09 25.81 -29.39
CA SER A 128 14.08 26.84 -30.47
C SER A 128 15.13 26.65 -31.58
N LYS A 129 16.21 25.91 -31.31
CA LYS A 129 17.28 25.53 -32.24
C LYS A 129 16.86 24.52 -33.32
N TYR A 130 15.81 23.72 -33.12
CA TYR A 130 15.37 22.64 -34.01
C TYR A 130 13.91 22.81 -34.48
N ARG A 131 13.39 24.04 -34.47
CA ARG A 131 12.00 24.31 -34.85
C ARG A 131 11.81 24.04 -36.35
N LEU A 132 10.96 23.06 -36.67
CA LEU A 132 10.66 22.71 -38.05
C LEU A 132 9.90 23.87 -38.73
N PRO A 133 10.15 24.13 -40.03
CA PRO A 133 9.39 25.12 -40.79
C PRO A 133 7.88 24.83 -40.79
N THR A 134 7.03 25.86 -40.90
CA THR A 134 5.57 25.71 -40.93
C THR A 134 5.07 24.83 -42.09
N ASN A 135 5.84 24.76 -43.18
CA ASN A 135 5.54 23.94 -44.35
C ASN A 135 6.18 22.53 -44.30
N TRP A 136 6.70 22.09 -43.17
CA TRP A 136 7.21 20.73 -42.98
C TRP A 136 6.10 19.73 -42.64
N PRO A 137 6.12 18.50 -43.17
CA PRO A 137 7.01 18.00 -44.22
C PRO A 137 6.52 18.42 -45.61
N SER A 138 7.34 19.13 -46.38
CA SER A 138 6.95 19.70 -47.68
C SER A 138 6.88 18.67 -48.81
N GLN A 139 7.68 17.60 -48.73
CA GLN A 139 7.78 16.56 -49.77
C GLN A 139 7.43 15.17 -49.26
N GLY A 140 7.17 15.00 -47.94
CA GLY A 140 6.82 13.71 -47.34
C GLY A 140 7.85 12.59 -47.52
N ARG A 141 9.08 12.90 -47.96
CA ARG A 141 10.13 11.91 -48.23
C ARG A 141 10.86 11.56 -46.94
N ILE A 142 10.80 10.29 -46.55
CA ILE A 142 11.55 9.73 -45.41
C ILE A 142 12.59 8.78 -46.00
N ILE A 143 13.87 9.00 -45.67
CA ILE A 143 14.98 8.15 -46.06
C ILE A 143 15.57 7.58 -44.78
N PHE A 144 15.64 6.25 -44.68
CA PHE A 144 16.30 5.56 -43.58
C PHE A 144 17.71 5.21 -44.02
N GLU A 145 18.72 5.80 -43.37
CA GLU A 145 20.13 5.55 -43.67
C GLU A 145 20.79 4.94 -42.44
N ASN A 146 21.20 3.66 -42.52
CA ASN A 146 21.88 2.92 -41.45
C ASN A 146 21.17 2.98 -40.08
N VAL A 147 19.83 2.89 -40.07
CA VAL A 147 19.04 2.93 -38.83
C VAL A 147 18.89 1.52 -38.28
N SER A 148 19.45 1.28 -37.10
CA SER A 148 19.21 0.06 -36.33
C SER A 148 18.33 0.38 -35.12
N MET A 149 17.41 -0.54 -34.79
CA MET A 149 16.51 -0.39 -33.65
C MET A 149 16.62 -1.62 -32.76
N SER A 150 16.73 -1.40 -31.45
CA SER A 150 16.67 -2.41 -30.43
C SER A 150 15.60 -2.02 -29.41
N HIS A 151 14.78 -2.98 -28.99
CA HIS A 151 13.74 -2.75 -27.97
C HIS A 151 14.31 -2.61 -26.56
N SER A 152 15.51 -3.14 -26.32
CA SER A 152 16.21 -3.05 -25.03
C SER A 152 17.54 -2.32 -25.19
N LYS A 153 17.94 -1.58 -24.15
CA LYS A 153 19.28 -0.96 -24.04
C LYS A 153 20.39 -1.97 -23.76
N GLU A 154 20.05 -3.25 -23.54
CA GLU A 154 21.02 -4.32 -23.29
C GLU A 154 21.87 -4.64 -24.53
N LEU A 155 23.18 -4.82 -24.31
CA LEU A 155 24.20 -4.97 -25.36
C LEU A 155 24.02 -6.22 -26.26
N HIS A 156 23.18 -7.18 -25.84
CA HIS A 156 22.93 -8.45 -26.56
C HIS A 156 21.49 -8.61 -27.05
N SER A 157 20.70 -7.54 -27.03
CA SER A 157 19.33 -7.54 -27.54
C SER A 157 19.31 -7.74 -29.07
N PRO A 158 18.48 -8.66 -29.60
CA PRO A 158 18.37 -8.85 -31.04
C PRO A 158 17.84 -7.58 -31.71
N LEU A 159 18.48 -7.20 -32.82
CA LEU A 159 18.08 -6.04 -33.61
C LEU A 159 16.70 -6.29 -34.23
N ALA A 160 15.75 -5.40 -33.94
CA ALA A 160 14.40 -5.44 -34.48
C ALA A 160 14.35 -4.90 -35.92
N LEU A 161 15.29 -4.00 -36.26
CA LEU A 161 15.49 -3.44 -37.58
C LEU A 161 16.99 -3.38 -37.88
N HIS A 162 17.35 -3.72 -39.12
CA HIS A 162 18.71 -3.86 -39.60
C HIS A 162 18.99 -2.90 -40.75
#